data_AF-A0A1H6I7A5-F1
#
_entry.id   AF-A0A1H6I7A5-F1
#
_cell.length_a   1.000
_cell.length_b   1.000
_cell.length_c   1.000
_cell.angle_alpha   90.00
_cell.angle_beta   90.00
_cell.angle_gamma   90.00
#
_symmetry.space_group_name_H-M   'P 1'
#
loop_
_entity.id
_entity.type
_entity.pdbx_description
1 polymer ?
#
loop_
_entity_poly.entity_id
_entity_poly.type
_entity_poly.pdbx_seq_one_letter_code
_entity_poly.pdbx_strand_id
1 'polypeptide(L)'
;MLFQVEMDVQIPPGLAPEVVEQLKKTERERAQELQKTGEWRHLWRVAGRYANVSIFDVASNEALHDILSTLPLFPFMRVSVTPLCRHPSSVRSDDS
;
A
#
# COMPACT_ATOMS: atom_id res chain seq x y z
N MET A 1 5.26 -13.04 -4.24
CA MET A 1 4.10 -12.91 -5.17
C MET A 1 3.80 -11.45 -5.31
N LEU A 2 3.63 -10.97 -6.55
CA LEU A 2 3.43 -9.56 -6.80
C LEU A 2 1.95 -9.17 -6.86
N PHE A 3 1.62 -8.05 -6.22
CA PHE A 3 0.28 -7.47 -6.25
C PHE A 3 0.38 -5.98 -6.59
N GLN A 4 -0.39 -5.53 -7.59
CA GLN A 4 -0.69 -4.12 -7.73
C GLN A 4 -1.82 -3.76 -6.80
N VAL A 5 -1.61 -2.75 -5.96
CA VAL A 5 -2.60 -2.25 -5.02
C VAL A 5 -2.84 -0.77 -5.27
N GLU A 6 -4.09 -0.39 -5.52
CA GLU A 6 -4.52 1.02 -5.52
C GLU A 6 -5.23 1.30 -4.19
N MET A 7 -4.80 2.35 -3.50
CA MET A 7 -5.40 2.78 -2.24
C MET A 7 -5.83 4.24 -2.36
N ASP A 8 -7.14 4.48 -2.32
CA ASP A 8 -7.76 5.81 -2.36
C ASP A 8 -8.21 6.21 -0.95
N VAL A 9 -7.57 7.24 -0.38
CA VAL A 9 -7.76 7.64 1.02
C VAL A 9 -8.90 8.65 1.13
N GLN A 10 -9.96 8.26 1.84
CA GLN A 10 -11.20 9.00 2.01
C GLN A 10 -11.46 9.27 3.50
N ILE A 11 -10.77 10.28 4.05
CA ILE A 11 -10.96 10.68 5.44
C ILE A 11 -12.25 11.53 5.55
N PRO A 12 -13.22 11.15 6.40
CA PRO A 12 -14.45 11.92 6.56
C PRO A 12 -14.19 13.35 7.04
N PRO A 13 -14.95 14.34 6.54
CA PRO A 13 -14.93 15.69 7.12
C PRO A 13 -15.49 15.62 8.54
N GLY A 14 -14.75 16.11 9.52
CA GLY A 14 -15.16 16.14 10.93
C GLY A 14 -14.21 15.43 11.90
N LEU A 15 -13.21 14.69 11.40
CA LEU A 15 -12.10 14.26 12.26
C LEU A 15 -11.24 15.47 12.66
N ALA A 16 -10.85 15.51 13.93
CA ALA A 16 -9.94 16.52 14.44
C ALA A 16 -8.60 16.48 13.65
N PRO A 17 -8.08 17.62 13.19
CA PRO A 17 -6.84 17.66 12.42
C PRO A 17 -5.66 16.96 13.09
N GLU A 18 -5.58 17.04 14.43
CA GLU A 18 -4.52 16.42 15.23
C GLU A 18 -4.56 14.90 15.15
N VAL A 19 -5.76 14.31 15.14
CA VAL A 19 -5.97 12.86 14.99
C VAL A 19 -5.56 12.42 13.59
N VAL A 20 -5.94 13.20 12.57
CA VAL A 20 -5.58 12.91 11.17
C VAL A 20 -4.06 12.96 10.98
N GLU A 21 -3.38 13.96 11.54
CA GLU A 21 -1.93 14.06 11.48
C GLU A 21 -1.24 12.92 12.22
N GLN A 22 -1.75 12.51 13.39
CA GLN A 22 -1.21 11.38 14.12
C GLN A 22 -1.36 10.06 13.33
N LEU A 23 -2.54 9.82 12.74
CA LEU A 23 -2.77 8.66 11.88
C LEU A 23 -1.81 8.64 10.68
N LYS A 24 -1.65 9.78 9.99
CA LYS A 24 -0.70 9.90 8.87
C LYS A 24 0.74 9.64 9.30
N LYS A 25 1.13 10.09 10.49
CA LYS A 25 2.49 9.86 11.00
C LYS A 25 2.74 8.37 11.22
N THR A 26 1.84 7.68 11.93
CA THR A 26 1.96 6.24 12.20
C THR A 26 1.89 5.42 10.91
N GLU A 27 1.01 5.81 9.98
CA GLU A 27 0.93 5.21 8.64
C GLU A 27 2.28 5.32 7.92
N ARG A 28 2.90 6.50 7.94
CA ARG A 28 4.19 6.74 7.29
C ARG A 28 5.29 5.86 7.88
N GLU A 29 5.33 5.71 9.20
CA GLU A 29 6.31 4.87 9.89
C GLU A 29 6.13 3.40 9.48
N ARG A 30 4.89 2.88 9.51
CA ARG A 30 4.58 1.51 9.09
C ARG A 30 4.91 1.26 7.62
N ALA A 31 4.55 2.19 6.73
CA ALA A 31 4.86 2.09 5.31
C ALA A 31 6.38 2.12 5.05
N GLN A 32 7.15 2.87 5.83
CA GLN A 32 8.61 2.91 5.72
C GLN A 32 9.26 1.59 6.19
N GLU A 33 8.72 0.96 7.23
CA GLU A 33 9.16 -0.36 7.67
C GLU A 33 8.93 -1.41 6.60
N LEU A 34 7.72 -1.48 6.04
CA LEU A 34 7.36 -2.43 4.98
C LEU A 34 8.19 -2.21 3.69
N GLN A 35 8.56 -0.97 3.38
CA GLN A 35 9.48 -0.69 2.27
C GLN A 35 10.90 -1.19 2.57
N LYS A 36 11.36 -1.10 3.82
CA LYS A 36 12.69 -1.61 4.23
C LYS A 36 12.76 -3.13 4.26
N THR A 37 11.67 -3.81 4.60
CA THR A 37 11.59 -5.29 4.55
C THR A 37 11.45 -5.81 3.13
N GLY A 38 11.10 -4.94 2.17
CA GLY A 38 10.89 -5.28 0.76
C GLY A 38 9.46 -5.70 0.42
N GLU A 39 8.60 -5.91 1.42
CA GLU A 39 7.21 -6.31 1.25
C GLU A 39 6.40 -5.24 0.50
N TRP A 40 6.68 -3.96 0.75
CA TRP A 40 6.14 -2.83 -0.01
C TRP A 40 7.18 -2.34 -1.02
N ARG A 41 7.35 -3.11 -2.09
CA ARG A 41 8.40 -2.95 -3.09
C ARG A 41 8.39 -1.59 -3.79
N HIS A 42 7.21 -1.09 -4.14
CA HIS A 42 7.07 0.21 -4.81
C HIS A 42 5.85 0.99 -4.32
N LEU A 43 5.99 2.32 -4.26
CA LEU A 43 4.96 3.24 -3.80
C LEU A 43 4.99 4.54 -4.62
N TRP A 44 3.91 4.82 -5.33
CA TRP A 44 3.76 6.06 -6.11
C TRP A 44 2.47 6.79 -5.77
N ARG A 45 2.55 8.13 -5.76
CA ARG A 45 1.38 9.02 -5.65
C ARG A 45 0.64 9.07 -6.98
N VAL A 46 -0.69 8.94 -6.96
CA VAL A 46 -1.51 9.25 -8.13
C VAL A 46 -1.66 10.76 -8.23
N ALA A 47 -1.21 11.36 -9.34
CA ALA A 47 -1.25 12.81 -9.52
C ALA A 47 -2.69 13.35 -9.42
N GLY A 48 -2.87 14.39 -8.61
CA GLY A 48 -4.19 15.03 -8.39
C GLY A 48 -5.17 14.25 -7.51
N ARG A 49 -4.79 13.08 -6.99
CA ARG A 49 -5.64 12.27 -6.09
C ARG A 49 -4.93 12.01 -4.78
N TYR A 50 -5.68 11.95 -3.68
CA TYR A 50 -5.13 11.45 -2.41
C TYR A 50 -5.11 9.92 -2.38
N ALA A 51 -4.52 9.35 -3.43
CA ALA A 51 -4.44 7.92 -3.67
C ALA A 51 -2.99 7.53 -3.98
N ASN A 52 -2.69 6.25 -3.89
CA ASN A 52 -1.42 5.69 -4.32
C ASN A 52 -1.62 4.43 -5.16
N VAL A 53 -0.64 4.15 -6.01
CA VAL A 53 -0.46 2.86 -6.68
C VAL A 53 0.81 2.25 -6.12
N SER A 54 0.72 1.01 -5.68
CA SER A 54 1.78 0.30 -4.99
C SER A 54 1.99 -1.09 -5.59
N ILE A 55 3.22 -1.60 -5.50
CA ILE A 55 3.54 -3.01 -5.74
C ILE A 55 3.95 -3.62 -4.40
N PHE A 56 3.23 -4.66 -3.99
CA PHE A 56 3.59 -5.49 -2.85
C PHE A 56 4.20 -6.80 -3.34
N ASP A 57 5.23 -7.27 -2.64
CA ASP A 57 5.85 -8.57 -2.85
C ASP A 57 5.76 -9.38 -1.56
N VAL A 58 4.81 -10.30 -1.51
CA VAL A 58 4.48 -11.07 -0.30
C VAL A 58 4.26 -12.54 -0.60
N ALA A 59 4.30 -13.38 0.43
CA ALA A 59 4.24 -14.83 0.26
C ALA A 59 2.87 -15.38 -0.15
N SER A 60 1.77 -14.69 0.20
CA SER A 60 0.40 -15.16 -0.09
C SER A 60 -0.63 -14.03 -0.07
N ASN A 61 -1.86 -14.36 -0.44
CA ASN A 61 -3.01 -13.45 -0.31
C ASN A 61 -3.30 -13.09 1.15
N GLU A 62 -3.16 -14.05 2.09
CA GLU A 62 -3.34 -13.79 3.52
C GLU A 62 -2.29 -12.81 4.03
N ALA A 63 -1.02 -12.98 3.65
CA ALA A 63 0.05 -12.07 4.04
C ALA A 63 -0.21 -10.63 3.56
N LEU A 64 -0.72 -10.46 2.33
CA LEU A 64 -1.14 -9.15 1.83
C LEU A 64 -2.28 -8.58 2.67
N HIS A 65 -3.31 -9.38 2.94
CA HIS A 65 -4.48 -8.94 3.70
C HIS A 65 -4.10 -8.50 5.12
N ASP A 66 -3.24 -9.24 5.80
CA ASP A 66 -2.76 -8.92 7.14
C ASP A 66 -2.01 -7.59 7.15
N ILE A 67 -1.10 -7.39 6.18
CA ILE A 67 -0.36 -6.12 6.04
C ILE A 67 -1.33 -4.96 5.85
N LEU A 68 -2.25 -5.05 4.88
CA LEU A 68 -3.20 -3.98 4.58
C LEU A 68 -4.10 -3.67 5.78
N SER A 69 -4.57 -4.70 6.48
CA SER A 69 -5.43 -4.57 7.66
C SER A 69 -4.72 -3.93 8.86
N THR A 70 -3.38 -3.97 8.91
CA THR A 70 -2.58 -3.30 9.95
C THR A 70 -2.35 -1.81 9.70
N LEU A 71 -2.66 -1.30 8.51
CA LEU A 71 -2.43 0.11 8.18
C LEU A 71 -3.40 1.00 8.97
N PRO A 72 -2.90 2.00 9.74
CA PRO A 72 -3.75 2.93 10.49
C PRO A 72 -4.86 3.60 9.68
N LEU A 73 -4.60 3.88 8.39
CA LEU A 73 -5.57 4.51 7.51
C LEU A 73 -6.52 3.51 6.82
N PHE A 74 -6.34 2.19 6.97
CA PHE A 74 -7.15 1.15 6.32
C PHE A 74 -8.68 1.38 6.44
N PRO A 75 -9.24 1.78 7.61
CA PRO A 75 -10.67 2.06 7.73
C PRO A 75 -11.20 3.19 6.83
N PHE A 76 -10.30 4.05 6.33
CA PHE A 76 -10.62 5.19 5.48
C PHE A 76 -10.18 4.98 4.03
N MET A 77 -9.72 3.77 3.66
CA MET A 77 -9.25 3.50 2.30
C MET A 77 -10.28 2.72 1.49
N ARG A 78 -10.43 3.12 0.23
CA ARG A 78 -10.92 2.21 -0.80
C ARG A 78 -9.73 1.52 -1.44
N VAL A 79 -9.65 0.20 -1.26
CA VAL A 79 -8.52 -0.61 -1.73
C VAL A 79 -8.95 -1.49 -2.91
N SER A 80 -8.14 -1.51 -3.96
CA SER A 80 -8.25 -2.46 -5.08
C SER A 80 -6.96 -3.25 -5.21
N VAL A 81 -7.08 -4.58 -5.32
CA VAL A 81 -5.93 -5.49 -5.39
C VAL A 81 -5.99 -6.28 -6.70
N THR A 82 -4.89 -6.26 -7.44
CA THR A 82 -4.70 -7.02 -8.68
C THR A 82 -3.48 -7.94 -8.54
N PRO A 83 -3.64 -9.27 -8.50
CA PRO A 83 -2.50 -10.18 -8.52
C PRO A 83 -1.78 -10.09 -9.87
N LEU A 84 -0.45 -10.14 -9.84
CA LEU A 84 0.41 -10.01 -11.01
C LEU A 84 1.23 -11.28 -11.23
N CYS A 85 1.32 -11.70 -12.49
CA CYS A 85 2.28 -12.71 -12.92
C CYS A 85 3.50 -12.04 -13.54
N ARG A 86 4.66 -12.69 -13.40
CA ARG A 86 5.86 -12.31 -14.12
C ARG A 86 5.64 -12.43 -15.63
N HIS A 87 5.90 -11.35 -16.36
CA HIS A 87 5.80 -11.35 -17.82
C HIS A 87 7.00 -12.13 -18.44
N PRO A 88 6.79 -13.03 -19.44
CA PRO A 88 7.85 -13.86 -20.00
C PRO A 88 8.97 -13.06 -20.67
N SER A 89 8.67 -11.87 -21.16
CA SER A 89 9.65 -10.94 -21.76
C SER A 89 10.33 -10.01 -20.76
N SER A 90 10.08 -10.14 -19.44
CA SER A 90 10.76 -9.29 -18.44
C SER A 90 12.25 -9.63 -18.37
N VAL A 91 13.10 -8.62 -18.56
CA VAL A 91 14.56 -8.74 -18.48
C VAL A 91 15.11 -8.64 -17.04
N ARG A 92 14.29 -8.21 -16.07
CA ARG A 92 14.71 -8.02 -14.67
C ARG A 92 14.65 -9.32 -13.89
N SER A 93 15.73 -9.75 -13.26
CA SER A 93 15.79 -11.05 -12.57
C SER A 93 15.01 -11.12 -11.25
N ASP A 94 14.61 -9.99 -10.69
CA ASP A 94 14.10 -9.85 -9.31
C ASP A 94 12.61 -9.47 -9.22
N ASP A 95 11.90 -9.41 -10.35
CA ASP A 95 10.42 -9.29 -10.39
C ASP A 95 9.76 -10.69 -10.25
N SER A 96 10.17 -11.45 -9.24
CA SER A 96 9.66 -12.80 -8.93
C SER A 96 8.56 -12.76 -7.87
#